data_AF-A0A2A9F6B0-F1
#
_entry.id   AF-A0A2A9F6B0-F1
#
_cell.length_a   1.000
_cell.length_b   1.000
_cell.length_c   1.000
_cell.angle_alpha   90.00
_cell.angle_beta   90.00
_cell.angle_gamma   90.00
#
_symmetry.space_group_name_H-M   'P 1'
#
loop_
_entity.id
_entity.type
_entity.pdbx_description
1 polymer ?
#
loop_
_entity_poly.entity_id
_entity_poly.type
_entity_poly.pdbx_seq_one_letter_code
_entity_poly.pdbx_strand_id
1 'polypeptide(L)'
;MNTVTLPLGFDVPEGWTPVEPEEPGPVFVAVRPEPGAEFTANLTLGVRQRPDPASLEEIADEAVERLAQATAAVDVVDRRAVGAPPAPGLTQTLRLRTGEGLELRQVQVHLTVPGPDGRVVLELVLTASGEAAARLVPDFRHFVASVHVRRKTLAGEGEQS
;
A
#
# COMPACT_ATOMS: atom_id res chain seq x y z
N MET A 1 -1.58 -13.25 14.31
CA MET A 1 -1.47 -11.91 13.70
C MET A 1 -2.66 -11.11 14.19
N ASN A 2 -2.47 -9.97 14.85
CA ASN A 2 -3.59 -9.12 15.26
C ASN A 2 -4.02 -8.26 14.07
N THR A 3 -5.21 -8.50 13.55
CA THR A 3 -5.82 -7.68 12.50
C THR A 3 -6.32 -6.38 13.12
N VAL A 4 -5.82 -5.24 12.65
CA VAL A 4 -6.31 -3.93 13.07
C VAL A 4 -7.29 -3.41 12.04
N THR A 5 -8.53 -3.17 12.46
CA THR A 5 -9.53 -2.50 11.62
C THR A 5 -9.46 -1.00 11.87
N LEU A 6 -8.95 -0.26 10.90
CA LEU A 6 -9.06 1.21 10.87
C LEU A 6 -10.20 1.60 9.92
N PRO A 7 -11.06 2.56 10.30
CA PRO A 7 -12.07 3.11 9.39
C PRO A 7 -11.38 4.00 8.35
N LEU A 8 -10.76 3.40 7.32
CA LEU A 8 -10.06 4.12 6.27
C LEU A 8 -11.05 4.61 5.20
N GLY A 9 -10.80 5.81 4.67
CA GLY A 9 -11.41 6.32 3.46
C GLY A 9 -10.32 6.61 2.43
N PHE A 10 -10.64 6.38 1.15
CA PHE A 10 -9.79 6.65 0.00
C PHE A 10 -10.64 6.65 -1.28
N ASP A 11 -10.11 7.24 -2.33
CA ASP A 11 -10.71 7.31 -3.66
C ASP A 11 -10.00 6.34 -4.60
N VAL A 12 -10.78 5.53 -5.32
CA VAL A 12 -10.25 4.62 -6.34
C VAL A 12 -10.14 5.39 -7.67
N PRO A 13 -8.95 5.48 -8.30
CA PRO A 13 -8.81 6.24 -9.53
C PRO A 13 -9.64 5.65 -10.68
N GLU A 14 -9.96 6.47 -11.68
CA GLU A 14 -10.74 6.04 -12.84
C GLU A 14 -10.07 4.88 -13.60
N GLY A 15 -10.87 3.91 -14.04
CA GLY A 15 -10.39 2.74 -14.77
C GLY A 15 -9.81 1.63 -13.89
N TRP A 16 -9.80 1.81 -12.57
CA TRP A 16 -9.46 0.77 -11.60
C TRP A 16 -10.72 0.09 -11.07
N THR A 17 -10.70 -1.23 -11.01
CA THR A 17 -11.82 -2.06 -10.51
C THR A 17 -11.42 -2.71 -9.19
N PRO A 18 -12.08 -2.39 -8.07
CA PRO A 18 -11.90 -3.11 -6.81
C PRO A 18 -12.22 -4.60 -6.97
N VAL A 19 -11.42 -5.44 -6.33
CA VAL A 19 -11.64 -6.89 -6.25
C VAL A 19 -11.56 -7.33 -4.80
N GLU A 20 -12.16 -8.48 -4.49
CA GLU A 20 -12.11 -9.05 -3.14
C GLU A 20 -10.66 -9.46 -2.82
N PRO A 21 -10.07 -8.95 -1.72
CA PRO A 21 -8.73 -9.36 -1.30
C PRO A 21 -8.75 -10.79 -0.77
N GLU A 22 -7.70 -11.56 -1.06
CA GLU A 22 -7.49 -12.88 -0.49
C GLU A 22 -6.75 -12.78 0.86
N GLU A 23 -7.18 -13.56 1.85
CA GLU A 23 -6.58 -13.60 3.19
C GLU A 23 -5.63 -14.81 3.35
N PRO A 24 -4.44 -14.65 3.96
CA PRO A 24 -3.90 -13.42 4.53
C PRO A 24 -3.36 -12.47 3.44
N GLY A 25 -3.74 -11.19 3.50
CA GLY A 25 -3.36 -10.26 2.43
C GLY A 25 -3.56 -8.77 2.74
N PRO A 26 -3.54 -7.91 1.70
CA PRO A 26 -3.89 -6.51 1.85
C PRO A 26 -5.38 -6.37 2.19
N VAL A 27 -5.75 -5.27 2.85
CA VAL A 27 -7.17 -4.99 3.17
C VAL A 27 -7.95 -4.43 1.99
N PHE A 28 -7.26 -4.08 0.90
CA PHE A 28 -7.87 -3.60 -0.33
C PHE A 28 -6.98 -3.93 -1.53
N VAL A 29 -7.63 -4.32 -2.63
CA VAL A 29 -7.01 -4.55 -3.94
C VAL A 29 -7.89 -3.92 -5.02
N ALA A 30 -7.27 -3.23 -5.97
CA ALA A 30 -7.91 -2.85 -7.22
C ALA A 30 -7.02 -3.23 -8.40
N VAL A 31 -7.63 -3.60 -9.51
CA VAL A 31 -6.94 -4.02 -10.74
C VAL A 31 -7.31 -3.14 -11.91
N ARG A 32 -6.37 -2.96 -12.84
CA ARG A 32 -6.59 -2.24 -14.10
C ARG A 32 -6.13 -3.12 -15.26
N PRO A 33 -7.03 -3.93 -15.85
CA PRO A 33 -6.73 -4.72 -17.03
C PRO A 33 -6.42 -3.81 -18.22
N GLU A 34 -5.31 -4.06 -18.91
CA GLU A 34 -5.00 -3.42 -20.20
C GLU A 34 -5.00 -4.50 -21.30
N PRO A 35 -5.65 -4.27 -22.45
CA PRO A 35 -5.64 -5.25 -23.55
C PRO A 35 -4.22 -5.60 -23.99
N GLY A 36 -3.92 -6.89 -24.04
CA GLY A 36 -2.61 -7.39 -24.48
C GLY A 36 -1.49 -7.27 -23.43
N ALA A 37 -1.78 -6.82 -22.21
CA ALA A 37 -0.80 -6.81 -21.14
C ALA A 37 -0.59 -8.23 -20.57
N GLU A 38 0.67 -8.64 -20.45
CA GLU A 38 1.06 -9.90 -19.80
C GLU A 38 0.86 -9.87 -18.28
N PHE A 39 0.74 -8.67 -17.70
CA PHE A 39 0.46 -8.46 -16.28
C PHE A 39 -0.69 -7.48 -16.09
N THR A 40 -1.65 -7.86 -15.25
CA THR A 40 -2.72 -6.96 -14.81
C THR A 40 -2.19 -6.06 -13.70
N ALA A 41 -2.09 -4.75 -13.98
CA ALA A 41 -1.66 -3.78 -12.99
C ALA A 41 -2.60 -3.81 -11.77
N ASN A 42 -2.03 -3.70 -10.57
CA ASN A 42 -2.79 -3.69 -9.32
C ASN A 42 -2.36 -2.56 -8.38
N LEU A 43 -3.32 -2.06 -7.61
CA LEU A 43 -3.15 -1.25 -6.43
C LEU A 43 -3.48 -2.11 -5.21
N THR A 44 -2.65 -2.05 -4.18
CA THR A 44 -2.97 -2.66 -2.89
C THR A 44 -2.81 -1.66 -1.76
N LEU A 45 -3.57 -1.87 -0.69
CA LEU A 45 -3.42 -1.20 0.59
C LEU A 45 -3.40 -2.26 1.68
N GLY A 46 -2.26 -2.42 2.33
CA GLY A 46 -2.07 -3.23 3.52
C GLY A 46 -2.11 -2.38 4.79
N VAL A 47 -2.56 -3.01 5.88
CA VAL A 47 -2.60 -2.39 7.22
C VAL A 47 -1.90 -3.31 8.19
N ARG A 48 -0.86 -2.81 8.87
CA ARG A 48 -0.08 -3.60 9.83
C ARG A 48 0.08 -2.84 11.15
N GLN A 49 -0.28 -3.50 12.26
CA GLN A 49 0.04 -2.99 13.58
C GLN A 49 1.55 -3.09 13.83
N ARG A 50 2.18 -2.02 14.30
CA ARG A 50 3.60 -2.01 14.65
C ARG A 50 3.79 -1.53 16.08
N PRO A 51 3.79 -2.45 17.06
CA PRO A 51 4.08 -2.13 18.46
C PRO A 51 5.58 -1.92 18.72
N ASP A 52 6.45 -2.41 17.83
CA ASP A 52 7.90 -2.25 17.90
C ASP A 52 8.38 -0.84 17.46
N PRO A 53 9.61 -0.44 17.84
CA PRO A 53 10.18 0.85 17.49
C PRO A 53 10.83 0.90 16.09
N ALA A 54 10.63 -0.09 15.20
CA ALA A 54 11.34 -0.13 13.91
C ALA A 54 11.14 1.14 13.07
N SER A 55 12.18 1.66 12.46
CA SER A 55 12.10 2.74 11.50
C SER A 55 11.27 2.33 10.27
N LEU A 56 10.79 3.32 9.50
CA LEU A 56 10.14 3.04 8.21
C LEU A 56 11.11 2.39 7.21
N GLU A 57 12.42 2.62 7.36
CA GLU A 57 13.46 2.02 6.55
C GLU A 57 13.58 0.52 6.84
N GLU A 58 13.65 0.13 8.11
CA GLU A 58 13.64 -1.29 8.52
C GLU A 58 12.35 -1.99 8.06
N ILE A 59 11.20 -1.33 8.17
CA ILE A 59 9.92 -1.89 7.70
C ILE A 59 9.88 -2.07 6.18
N ALA A 60 10.50 -1.15 5.45
CA ALA A 60 10.63 -1.24 4.00
C ALA A 60 11.61 -2.34 3.58
N ASP A 61 12.68 -2.57 4.35
CA ASP A 61 13.60 -3.68 4.15
C ASP A 61 12.92 -5.04 4.41
N GLU A 62 12.15 -5.16 5.49
CA GLU A 62 11.35 -6.36 5.75
C GLU A 62 10.34 -6.63 4.60
N ALA A 63 9.79 -5.58 3.97
CA ALA A 63 8.91 -5.74 2.81
C ALA A 63 9.66 -6.28 1.59
N VAL A 64 10.89 -5.81 1.35
CA VAL A 64 11.77 -6.34 0.30
C VAL A 64 12.13 -7.80 0.58
N GLU A 65 12.47 -8.15 1.83
CA GLU A 65 12.77 -9.54 2.23
C GLU A 65 11.60 -10.48 1.99
N ARG A 66 10.38 -10.10 2.40
CA ARG A 66 9.18 -10.90 2.14
C ARG A 66 8.94 -11.07 0.64
N LEU A 67 9.15 -10.03 -0.15
CA LEU A 67 8.97 -10.09 -1.60
C LEU A 67 10.03 -10.96 -2.29
N ALA A 68 11.26 -10.93 -1.80
CA ALA A 68 12.35 -11.75 -2.30
C ALA A 68 12.11 -13.26 -2.06
N GLN A 69 11.28 -13.63 -1.09
CA GLN A 69 10.87 -15.03 -0.88
C GLN A 69 9.89 -15.53 -1.95
N ALA A 70 9.18 -14.63 -2.63
CA ALA A 70 8.11 -14.95 -3.57
C ALA A 70 8.44 -14.64 -5.04
N THR A 71 9.60 -14.04 -5.31
CA THR A 71 10.02 -13.59 -6.64
C THR A 71 11.43 -14.06 -6.96
N ALA A 72 11.79 -14.12 -8.25
CA ALA A 72 13.10 -14.60 -8.66
C ALA A 72 14.21 -13.57 -8.39
N ALA A 73 13.89 -12.27 -8.45
CA ALA A 73 14.81 -11.19 -8.10
C ALA A 73 14.04 -9.94 -7.67
N VAL A 74 14.63 -9.19 -6.73
CA VAL A 74 14.14 -7.90 -6.24
C VAL A 74 15.32 -6.94 -6.12
N ASP A 75 15.22 -5.78 -6.78
CA ASP A 75 16.19 -4.69 -6.66
C ASP A 75 15.48 -3.40 -6.17
N VAL A 76 16.02 -2.78 -5.13
CA VAL A 76 15.60 -1.42 -4.73
C VAL A 76 16.26 -0.43 -5.69
N VAL A 77 15.45 0.33 -6.43
CA VAL A 77 15.95 1.27 -7.44
C VAL A 77 15.96 2.71 -6.93
N ASP A 78 14.98 3.07 -6.11
CA ASP A 78 14.91 4.38 -5.47
C ASP A 78 14.25 4.25 -4.10
N ARG A 79 14.69 5.07 -3.14
CA ARG A 79 14.11 5.14 -1.80
C ARG A 79 14.26 6.57 -1.28
N ARG A 80 13.17 7.08 -0.69
CA ARG A 80 13.13 8.43 -0.13
C ARG A 80 12.20 8.51 1.07
N ALA A 81 12.68 9.12 2.15
CA ALA A 81 11.84 9.56 3.25
C ALA A 81 10.99 10.78 2.83
N VAL A 82 9.71 10.74 3.14
CA VAL A 82 8.72 11.78 2.82
C VAL A 82 7.84 12.08 4.05
N GLY A 83 6.99 13.10 3.95
CA GLY A 83 6.12 13.49 5.05
C GLY A 83 6.82 14.36 6.09
N ALA A 84 6.08 14.73 7.13
CA ALA A 84 6.55 15.58 8.22
C ALA A 84 6.75 14.74 9.49
N PRO A 85 7.52 15.21 10.50
CA PRO A 85 7.71 14.49 11.75
C PRO A 85 6.44 13.91 12.42
N PRO A 86 5.27 14.59 12.42
CA PRO A 86 4.05 14.01 13.00
C PRO A 86 3.37 12.93 12.14
N ALA A 87 3.76 12.79 10.87
CA ALA A 87 3.23 11.81 9.93
C ALA A 87 4.34 11.42 8.92
N PRO A 88 5.36 10.66 9.37
CA PRO A 88 6.46 10.26 8.51
C PRO A 88 5.98 9.23 7.49
N GLY A 89 6.58 9.29 6.31
CA GLY A 89 6.36 8.35 5.24
C GLY A 89 7.68 7.95 4.57
N LEU A 90 7.64 6.86 3.81
CA LEU A 90 8.74 6.41 2.99
C LEU A 90 8.19 5.94 1.66
N THR A 91 8.76 6.44 0.57
CA THR A 91 8.49 5.95 -0.78
C THR A 91 9.66 5.10 -1.25
N GLN A 92 9.40 3.97 -1.89
CA GLN A 92 10.43 3.20 -2.58
C GLN A 92 9.93 2.64 -3.90
N THR A 93 10.83 2.55 -4.88
CA THR A 93 10.57 1.91 -6.17
C THR A 93 11.44 0.67 -6.29
N LEU A 94 10.79 -0.46 -6.54
CA LEU A 94 11.43 -1.76 -6.72
C LEU A 94 11.38 -2.18 -8.20
N ARG A 95 12.39 -2.92 -8.64
CA ARG A 95 12.34 -3.75 -9.85
C ARG A 95 12.21 -5.19 -9.40
N LEU A 96 11.29 -5.92 -10.02
CA LEU A 96 11.02 -7.33 -9.71
C LEU A 96 11.18 -8.17 -10.97
N ARG A 97 11.65 -9.39 -10.80
CA ARG A 97 11.57 -10.44 -11.83
C ARG A 97 10.76 -11.60 -11.28
N THR A 98 9.70 -11.98 -11.99
CA THR A 98 8.92 -13.18 -11.62
C THR A 98 9.69 -14.46 -11.99
N GLY A 99 9.21 -15.62 -11.52
CA GLY A 99 9.81 -16.91 -11.88
C GLY A 99 9.75 -17.20 -13.39
N GLU A 100 8.74 -16.67 -14.06
CA GLU A 100 8.51 -16.73 -15.51
C GLU A 100 9.35 -15.72 -16.30
N GLY A 101 10.15 -14.90 -15.62
CA GLY A 101 11.04 -13.92 -16.25
C GLY A 101 10.38 -12.57 -16.55
N LEU A 102 9.15 -12.33 -16.09
CA LEU A 102 8.46 -11.07 -16.29
C LEU A 102 9.07 -9.96 -15.43
N GLU A 103 9.40 -8.83 -16.06
CA GLU A 103 9.95 -7.65 -15.38
C GLU A 103 8.83 -6.71 -14.93
N LEU A 104 8.71 -6.53 -13.61
CA LEU A 104 7.72 -5.67 -12.99
C LEU A 104 8.37 -4.51 -12.24
N ARG A 105 7.57 -3.47 -12.05
CA ARG A 105 7.85 -2.35 -11.18
C ARG A 105 6.85 -2.32 -10.06
N GLN A 106 7.36 -2.17 -8.85
CA GLN A 106 6.55 -1.83 -7.69
C GLN A 106 6.90 -0.44 -7.20
N VAL A 107 5.90 0.43 -7.04
CA VAL A 107 6.03 1.70 -6.35
C VAL A 107 5.30 1.56 -5.01
N GLN A 108 6.04 1.67 -3.92
CA GLN A 108 5.53 1.47 -2.57
C GLN A 108 5.56 2.77 -1.78
N VAL A 109 4.54 2.99 -0.97
CA VAL A 109 4.46 4.06 0.02
C VAL A 109 4.11 3.45 1.37
N HIS A 110 5.00 3.66 2.34
CA HIS A 110 4.80 3.28 3.74
C HIS A 110 4.46 4.53 4.53
N LEU A 111 3.30 4.57 5.20
CA LEU A 111 2.86 5.70 6.02
C LEU A 111 2.65 5.24 7.45
N THR A 112 3.06 6.06 8.43
CA THR A 112 2.71 5.83 9.83
C THR A 112 1.49 6.65 10.21
N VAL A 113 0.48 6.00 10.80
CA VAL A 113 -0.68 6.67 11.40
C VAL A 113 -0.85 6.22 12.86
N PRO A 114 -1.45 7.06 13.73
CA PRO A 114 -1.80 6.64 15.09
C PRO A 114 -2.75 5.44 15.07
N GLY A 115 -2.51 4.46 15.94
CA GLY A 115 -3.34 3.28 16.13
C GLY A 115 -3.76 3.08 17.59
N PRO A 116 -4.64 2.10 17.87
CA PRO A 116 -5.11 1.84 19.23
C PRO A 116 -4.00 1.39 20.18
N ASP A 117 -3.08 0.51 19.75
CA ASP A 117 -1.95 0.04 20.57
C ASP A 117 -0.60 0.51 20.00
N GLY A 118 -0.47 1.80 19.74
CA GLY A 118 0.76 2.43 19.24
C GLY A 118 0.57 3.04 17.85
N ARG A 119 1.35 2.58 16.87
CA ARG A 119 1.23 3.05 15.48
C ARG A 119 0.80 1.92 14.56
N VAL A 120 0.14 2.32 13.49
CA VAL A 120 -0.22 1.46 12.37
C VAL A 120 0.58 1.94 11.16
N VAL A 121 1.09 0.97 10.40
CA VAL A 121 1.73 1.24 9.12
C VAL A 121 0.78 0.86 8.01
N LEU A 122 0.50 1.82 7.15
CA LEU A 122 -0.20 1.63 5.89
C LEU A 122 0.85 1.37 4.80
N GLU A 123 0.68 0.30 4.05
CA GLU A 123 1.54 -0.07 2.92
C GLU A 123 0.71 0.01 1.65
N LEU A 124 0.93 1.06 0.87
CA LEU A 124 0.25 1.27 -0.40
C LEU A 124 1.18 0.90 -1.53
N VAL A 125 0.72 0.11 -2.49
CA VAL A 125 1.57 -0.41 -3.56
C VAL A 125 0.88 -0.33 -4.91
N LEU A 126 1.58 0.19 -5.90
CA LEU A 126 1.28 0.00 -7.32
C LEU A 126 2.23 -1.07 -7.87
N THR A 127 1.69 -2.13 -8.44
CA THR A 127 2.47 -3.12 -9.22
C THR A 127 2.02 -3.08 -10.68
N ALA A 128 2.97 -2.95 -11.60
CA ALA A 128 2.71 -2.99 -13.04
C ALA A 128 3.98 -3.38 -13.83
N SER A 129 3.87 -3.61 -15.13
CA SER A 129 5.04 -3.71 -16.01
C SER A 129 5.82 -2.39 -16.03
N GLY A 130 7.11 -2.42 -16.44
CA GLY A 130 7.98 -1.24 -16.38
C GLY A 130 7.42 0.01 -17.07
N GLU A 131 6.90 -0.13 -18.28
CA GLU A 131 6.31 0.99 -19.02
C GLU A 131 4.95 1.43 -18.46
N ALA A 132 4.12 0.46 -18.04
CA ALA A 132 2.81 0.75 -17.47
C ALA A 132 2.94 1.49 -16.13
N ALA A 133 3.89 1.10 -15.28
CA ALA A 133 4.12 1.76 -13.99
C ALA A 133 4.40 3.26 -14.15
N ALA A 134 5.23 3.66 -15.13
CA ALA A 134 5.50 5.08 -15.37
C ALA A 134 4.25 5.87 -15.74
N ARG A 135 3.33 5.27 -16.51
CA ARG A 135 2.04 5.88 -16.88
C ARG A 135 1.04 5.92 -15.72
N LEU A 136 1.09 4.94 -14.82
CA LEU A 136 0.12 4.74 -13.72
C LEU A 136 0.53 5.40 -12.39
N VAL A 137 1.77 5.88 -12.27
CA VAL A 137 2.23 6.63 -11.09
C VAL A 137 1.33 7.83 -10.74
N PRO A 138 0.80 8.63 -11.69
CA PRO A 138 -0.15 9.70 -11.36
C PRO A 138 -1.42 9.20 -10.66
N ASP A 139 -2.03 8.11 -11.14
CA ASP A 139 -3.19 7.49 -10.50
C ASP A 139 -2.86 7.01 -9.08
N PHE A 140 -1.70 6.35 -8.93
CA PHE A 140 -1.23 5.89 -7.64
C PHE A 140 -1.00 7.04 -6.65
N ARG A 141 -0.46 8.18 -7.12
CA ARG A 141 -0.31 9.39 -6.30
C ARG A 141 -1.65 9.95 -5.86
N HIS A 142 -2.66 9.94 -6.74
CA HIS A 142 -4.02 10.36 -6.39
C HIS A 142 -4.62 9.43 -5.31
N PHE A 143 -4.50 8.11 -5.50
CA PHE A 143 -4.91 7.11 -4.52
C PHE A 143 -4.24 7.36 -3.16
N VAL A 144 -2.92 7.47 -3.11
CA VAL A 144 -2.17 7.73 -1.86
C VAL A 144 -2.61 9.03 -1.20
N ALA A 145 -2.80 10.11 -1.96
CA ALA A 145 -3.21 11.41 -1.43
C ALA A 145 -4.64 11.42 -0.87
N SER A 146 -5.50 10.51 -1.32
CA SER A 146 -6.89 10.38 -0.85
C SER A 146 -7.01 9.62 0.48
N VAL A 147 -5.99 8.86 0.88
CA VAL A 147 -6.07 7.97 2.04
C VAL A 147 -6.12 8.76 3.34
N HIS A 148 -7.16 8.53 4.14
CA HIS A 148 -7.35 9.18 5.43
C HIS A 148 -8.02 8.24 6.43
N VAL A 149 -7.69 8.41 7.72
CA VAL A 149 -8.44 7.78 8.81
C VAL A 149 -9.72 8.56 9.02
N ARG A 150 -10.88 7.92 8.84
CA ARG A 150 -12.17 8.53 9.17
C ARG A 150 -12.28 8.62 10.68
N ARG A 151 -12.58 9.81 11.20
CA ARG A 151 -13.03 9.91 12.59
C ARG A 151 -14.37 9.18 12.69
N LYS A 152 -14.47 8.23 13.62
CA LYS A 152 -15.77 7.69 14.01
C LYS A 152 -16.51 8.83 14.70
N THR A 153 -17.42 9.50 13.99
CA THR A 153 -18.38 10.38 14.65
C THR A 153 -19.21 9.47 15.55
N LEU A 154 -18.99 9.54 16.87
CA LEU A 154 -19.99 9.07 17.82
C LEU A 154 -21.22 9.95 17.59
N ALA A 155 -22.22 9.42 16.87
CA ALA A 155 -23.54 10.03 16.87
C ALA A 155 -24.00 10.09 18.33
N GLY A 156 -24.38 11.29 18.76
CA GLY A 156 -24.58 11.63 20.16
C GLY A 156 -25.66 10.82 20.86
N GLU A 157 -25.50 10.71 22.18
CA GLU A 157 -26.54 10.38 23.13
C GLU A 157 -27.69 11.40 23.02
N GLY A 158 -28.94 10.91 23.04
CA GLY A 158 -30.11 11.75 23.25
C GLY A 158 -31.40 11.16 22.67
N GLU A 159 -32.11 10.35 23.46
CA GLU A 159 -33.49 10.67 23.87
C GLU A 159 -33.95 9.66 24.92
N GLN A 160 -33.94 10.13 26.18
CA GLN A 160 -34.88 9.65 27.19
C GLN A 160 -36.24 10.26 26.86
N SER A 161 -37.28 9.43 26.80
CA SER A 161 -38.63 9.76 27.26
C SER A 161 -39.36 8.48 27.65
#